data_AF-A0A9X1PP04-F1
#
_entry.id   AF-A0A9X1PP04-F1
#
_cell.length_a   1.000
_cell.length_b   1.000
_cell.length_c   1.000
_cell.angle_alpha   90.00
_cell.angle_beta   90.00
_cell.angle_gamma   90.00
#
_symmetry.space_group_name_H-M   'P 1'
#
loop_
_entity.id
_entity.type
_entity.pdbx_description
1 polymer ?
#
loop_
_entity_poly.entity_id
_entity_poly.type
_entity_poly.pdbx_seq_one_letter_code
_entity_poly.pdbx_strand_id
1 'polypeptide(L)' 'MESILINPRNSEELKLLSDFLEKSNITSKILSEEQLEDAGLTMLMRETDRSQKVSREEIMQKLKIIES' A
#
# COMPACT_ATOMS: atom_id res chain seq x y z
N MET A 1 17.35 -0.97 -2.34
CA MET A 1 16.83 -0.80 -3.71
C MET A 1 15.59 0.07 -3.59
N GLU A 2 15.49 1.09 -4.45
CA GLU A 2 14.33 1.97 -4.50
C GLU A 2 13.25 1.34 -5.38
N SER A 3 11.99 1.59 -5.05
CA SER A 3 10.84 1.03 -5.76
C SER A 3 10.03 2.16 -6.39
N ILE A 4 9.42 1.88 -7.53
CA ILE A 4 8.48 2.79 -8.19
C ILE A 4 7.08 2.17 -8.17
N LEU A 5 6.08 2.96 -7.76
CA LEU A 5 4.66 2.64 -7.90
C LEU A 5 4.09 3.54 -8.98
N ILE A 6 3.45 2.96 -9.99
CA ILE A 6 2.87 3.69 -11.12
C ILE A 6 1.36 3.46 -11.10
N ASN A 7 0.58 4.54 -11.09
CA ASN A 7 -0.88 4.48 -11.12
C ASN A 7 -1.40 5.08 -12.44
N PRO A 8 -1.74 4.26 -13.45
CA PRO A 8 -2.26 4.74 -14.73
C PRO A 8 -3.65 5.35 -14.57
N ARG A 9 -3.98 6.39 -15.35
CA ARG A 9 -5.27 7.08 -15.27
C ARG A 9 -6.41 6.28 -15.90
N ASN A 10 -6.10 5.38 -16.83
CA ASN A 10 -7.06 4.55 -17.55
C ASN A 10 -6.40 3.28 -18.11
N SER A 11 -7.23 2.42 -18.73
CA SER A 11 -6.80 1.14 -19.30
C SER A 11 -5.86 1.28 -20.51
N GLU A 12 -5.98 2.34 -21.30
CA GLU A 12 -5.10 2.60 -22.44
C GLU A 12 -3.68 2.93 -21.98
N GLU A 13 -3.55 3.76 -20.95
CA GLU A 13 -2.27 4.11 -20.34
C GLU A 13 -1.63 2.91 -19.63
N LEU A 14 -2.42 2.10 -18.92
CA LEU A 14 -1.94 0.85 -18.32
C LEU A 14 -1.36 -0.08 -19.39
N LYS A 15 -2.05 -0.24 -20.51
CA LYS A 15 -1.57 -1.07 -21.62
C LYS A 15 -0.29 -0.54 -22.22
N LEU A 16 -0.23 0.76 -22.54
CA LEU A 16 0.95 1.41 -23.09
C LEU A 16 2.19 1.21 -22.19
N LEU A 17 2.02 1.42 -20.88
CA LEU A 17 3.10 1.25 -19.91
C LEU A 17 3.53 -0.21 -19.75
N SER A 18 2.57 -1.13 -19.71
CA SER A 18 2.86 -2.57 -19.60
C SER A 18 3.67 -3.05 -20.81
N ASP A 19 3.23 -2.70 -22.03
CA ASP A 19 3.91 -3.05 -23.27
C ASP A 19 5.32 -2.45 -23.34
N PHE A 20 5.51 -1.23 -22.83
CA PHE A 20 6.82 -0.57 -22.79
C PHE A 20 7.78 -1.26 -21.82
N LEU A 21 7.32 -1.57 -20.61
CA LEU A 21 8.13 -2.23 -19.58
C LEU A 21 8.54 -3.63 -20.03
N GLU A 22 7.61 -4.39 -20.62
CA GLU A 22 7.88 -5.71 -21.19
C GLU A 22 8.94 -5.64 -22.31
N LYS A 23 8.76 -4.74 -23.29
CA LYS A 23 9.73 -4.56 -24.39
C LYS A 23 11.10 -4.10 -23.92
N SER A 24 11.15 -3.41 -22.79
CA SER A 24 12.40 -2.93 -22.18
C SER A 24 13.06 -3.98 -21.30
N ASN A 25 12.53 -5.22 -21.23
CA ASN A 25 12.96 -6.26 -20.30
C ASN A 25 12.94 -5.81 -18.82
N ILE A 26 12.02 -4.91 -18.47
CA ILE A 26 11.81 -4.47 -17.09
C ILE A 26 10.67 -5.31 -16.49
N THR A 27 10.96 -6.06 -15.43
CA THR A 27 9.94 -6.84 -14.75
C THR A 27 8.95 -5.92 -14.03
N SER A 28 7.68 -6.03 -14.41
CA SER A 28 6.57 -5.33 -13.78
C SER A 28 5.46 -6.29 -13.40
N LYS A 29 4.66 -5.91 -12.40
CA LYS A 29 3.48 -6.68 -11.96
C LYS A 29 2.28 -5.75 -11.86
N ILE A 30 1.16 -6.15 -12.44
CA ILE A 30 -0.14 -5.51 -12.18
C ILE A 30 -0.64 -5.99 -10.83
N LEU A 31 -0.93 -5.06 -9.93
CA LEU A 31 -1.40 -5.34 -8.58
C LEU A 31 -2.94 -5.42 -8.57
N SER A 32 -3.48 -6.35 -7.78
CA SER A 32 -4.89 -6.27 -7.38
C SER A 32 -5.12 -5.11 -6.40
N GLU A 33 -6.38 -4.76 -6.18
CA GLU A 33 -6.76 -3.74 -5.20
C GLU A 33 -6.25 -4.08 -3.78
N GLU A 34 -6.41 -5.34 -3.34
CA GLU A 34 -5.87 -5.83 -2.06
C GLU A 34 -4.34 -5.69 -1.98
N GLN A 35 -3.62 -6.03 -3.05
CA GLN A 35 -2.16 -5.89 -3.09
C GLN A 35 -1.71 -4.42 -3.07
N LEU A 36 -2.51 -3.52 -3.65
CA LEU A 36 -2.26 -2.08 -3.62
C LEU A 36 -2.50 -1.51 -2.22
N GLU A 37 -3.56 -1.95 -1.54
CA GLU A 37 -3.87 -1.59 -0.16
C GLU A 37 -2.74 -2.01 0.78
N ASP A 38 -2.28 -3.27 0.68
CA ASP A 38 -1.16 -3.79 1.47
C ASP A 38 0.13 -3.00 1.27
N ALA A 39 0.40 -2.59 0.02
CA ALA A 39 1.54 -1.74 -0.30
C ALA A 39 1.40 -0.35 0.36
N GLY A 40 0.21 0.25 0.28
CA GLY A 40 -0.10 1.51 0.93
C GLY A 40 0.05 1.44 2.46
N LEU A 41 -0.49 0.40 3.09
CA LEU A 41 -0.35 0.17 4.52
C LEU A 41 1.12 0.01 4.92
N THR A 42 1.90 -0.73 4.13
CA THR A 42 3.34 -0.89 4.37
C THR A 42 4.07 0.45 4.34
N MET A 43 3.72 1.36 3.41
CA MET A 43 4.30 2.70 3.32
C MET A 43 3.95 3.52 4.57
N LEU A 44 2.69 3.56 4.97
CA LEU A 44 2.25 4.25 6.20
C LEU A 44 2.95 3.73 7.45
N MET A 45 3.10 2.41 7.55
CA MET A 45 3.78 1.75 8.68
C MET A 45 5.28 2.00 8.74
N ARG A 46 5.92 2.40 7.64
CA ARG A 46 7.33 2.84 7.62
C ARG A 46 7.49 4.27 8.12
N GLU A 47 6.50 5.11 7.87
CA GLU A 47 6.51 6.53 8.26
C GLU A 47 6.00 6.76 9.69
N THR A 48 5.27 5.80 10.25
CA THR A 48 4.71 5.89 11.61
C THR A 48 5.79 5.83 12.69
N ASP A 49 5.70 6.72 13.68
CA ASP A 49 6.49 6.68 14.91
C ASP A 49 6.05 5.51 15.80
N ARG A 50 6.92 4.49 15.93
CA ARG A 50 6.67 3.28 16.71
C ARG A 50 7.11 3.38 18.18
N SER A 51 7.62 4.54 18.60
CA SER A 51 8.02 4.77 19.99
C SER A 51 6.82 5.09 20.90
N GLN A 52 5.75 5.62 20.33
CA GLN A 52 4.51 5.94 21.03
C GLN A 52 3.72 4.66 21.30
N LYS A 53 3.87 4.14 22.52
CA LYS A 53 3.20 2.93 22.98
C LYS A 53 2.11 3.29 23.99
N VAL A 54 0.99 2.60 23.87
CA VAL A 54 -0.12 2.65 24.84
C VAL A 54 -0.32 1.26 25.46
N SER A 55 -0.92 1.21 26.65
CA SER A 55 -1.19 -0.07 27.30
C SER A 55 -2.30 -0.84 26.60
N ARG A 56 -2.31 -2.17 26.78
CA ARG A 56 -3.41 -3.01 26.27
C ARG A 56 -4.74 -2.56 26.87
N GLU A 57 -4.74 -2.22 28.15
CA GLU A 57 -5.93 -1.77 28.88
C GLU A 57 -6.53 -0.51 28.24
N GLU A 58 -5.69 0.46 27.86
CA GLU A 58 -6.14 1.69 27.19
C GLU A 58 -6.75 1.39 25.81
N ILE A 59 -6.11 0.51 25.03
CA ILE A 59 -6.64 0.06 23.73
C ILE A 59 -8.02 -0.60 23.92
N MET A 60 -8.13 -1.53 24.86
CA MET A 60 -9.36 -2.28 25.09
C MET A 60 -10.50 -1.39 25.61
N GLN A 61 -10.19 -0.32 26.36
CA GLN A 61 -11.20 0.67 26.74
C GLN A 61 -11.74 1.43 25.53
N LYS A 62 -10.87 1.89 24.62
CA LYS A 62 -11.29 2.60 23.39
C LYS A 62 -12.14 1.72 22.48
N LEU A 63 -11.80 0.43 22.34
CA LEU A 63 -12.56 -0.50 21.51
C LEU A 63 -13.95 -0.80 22.06
N LYS A 64 -14.10 -0.93 23.39
CA LYS A 64 -15.40 -1.17 24.04
C LYS A 64 -16.38 -0.01 23.86
N ILE A 65 -15.89 1.23 23.77
CA ILE A 65 -16.73 2.42 23.54
C ILE A 65 -17.36 2.39 22.13
N ILE A 66 -16.77 1.66 21.17
CA ILE A 66 -17.27 1.56 19.80
C ILE A 66 -18.42 0.53 19.69
N GLU A 67 -18.57 -0.36 20.68
CA GLU A 67 -19.61 -1.41 20.71
C GLU A 67 -20.90 -1.03 21.46
N SER A 68 -21.03 0.22 21.94
CA SER A 68 -22.20 0.73 22.67
C SER A 68 -22.81 1.95 21.99
#